data_AF-A0A9X5H8Y7-F1
#
_entry.id   AF-A0A9X5H8Y7-F1
#
_cell.length_a   1.000
_cell.length_b   1.000
_cell.length_c   1.000
_cell.angle_alpha   90.00
_cell.angle_beta   90.00
_cell.angle_gamma   90.00
#
_symmetry.space_group_name_H-M   'P 1'
#
loop_
_entity.id
_entity.type
_entity.pdbx_description
1 polymer ?
#
loop_
_entity_poly.entity_id
_entity_poly.type
_entity_poly.pdbx_seq_one_letter_code
_entity_poly.pdbx_strand_id
1 'polypeptide(L)'
;MCGNYVGKISQRKDVFIGKDSPNQHVIITGISGSGKSVRIADMERHIIEQGGTILAFDMDGTHLEIQEGLINHISAQKEGLDIKFLDMSLVKERRESMMNLVQHVMETICPREMRGAVQLGSVRKAIQFAIKNRENFTSDTEAILYGLSEQDSSAAMGAYNHLCSVLEGNIFRRSTKKIEAGKINIISLQGINPKTQKRVVEIILSVLWRKMRIEGSAKSRFTLVLDEFQNFNFQQGTILFQMLTEVRKYGVQLILGTQTLTIFNKKELAVINQAATKLFFVQSVTDVKKVADLIEPKHKEKWAYELSRLRVGQAITVGALEIAGRSVHQPIITSSDYQGQSNVLMRI
;
A
#
# COMPACT_ATOMS: atom_id res chain seq x y z
N MET A 1 1.85 0.80 24.38
CA MET A 1 2.46 1.58 23.28
C MET A 1 1.56 2.78 23.02
N CYS A 2 2.15 3.95 22.76
CA CYS A 2 1.40 5.08 22.20
C CYS A 2 0.89 4.68 20.80
N GLY A 3 -0.28 5.17 20.39
CA GLY A 3 -0.71 4.98 19.01
C GLY A 3 0.10 5.84 18.05
N ASN A 4 -0.18 5.74 16.76
CA ASN A 4 0.60 6.46 15.76
C ASN A 4 0.30 7.96 15.79
N TYR A 5 1.34 8.77 15.59
CA TYR A 5 1.20 10.21 15.42
C TYR A 5 0.39 10.51 14.15
N VAL A 6 -0.49 11.52 14.23
CA VAL A 6 -1.32 11.96 13.09
C VAL A 6 -1.28 13.47 12.86
N GLY A 7 -0.56 14.24 13.68
CA GLY A 7 -0.44 15.69 13.55
C GLY A 7 -0.33 16.38 14.90
N LYS A 8 -0.40 17.72 14.90
CA LYS A 8 -0.40 18.55 16.10
C LYS A 8 -1.58 19.50 16.17
N ILE A 9 -2.00 19.86 17.37
CA ILE A 9 -2.90 21.00 17.60
C ILE A 9 -2.07 22.25 17.92
N SER A 10 -2.33 23.34 17.19
CA SER A 10 -1.84 24.69 17.48
C SER A 10 -0.33 24.76 17.77
N GLN A 11 0.49 24.00 17.04
CA GLN A 11 1.95 23.93 17.15
C GLN A 11 2.50 23.59 18.55
N ARG A 12 1.71 22.93 19.42
CA ARG A 12 2.12 22.70 20.83
C ARG A 12 1.99 21.26 21.31
N LYS A 13 1.03 20.49 20.79
CA LYS A 13 0.76 19.13 21.31
C LYS A 13 0.56 18.15 20.17
N ASP A 14 1.27 17.04 20.27
CA ASP A 14 1.13 15.89 19.39
C ASP A 14 -0.23 15.22 19.61
N VAL A 15 -0.80 14.80 18.49
CA VAL A 15 -2.03 14.04 18.41
C VAL A 15 -1.67 12.64 17.94
N PHE A 16 -2.07 11.65 18.71
CA PHE A 16 -1.89 10.25 18.38
C PHE A 16 -3.24 9.59 18.13
N ILE A 17 -3.24 8.47 17.43
CA ILE A 17 -4.38 7.56 17.42
C ILE A 17 -4.54 6.98 18.83
N GLY A 18 -5.74 7.02 19.38
CA GLY A 18 -6.04 6.52 20.73
C GLY A 18 -5.86 5.00 20.84
N LYS A 19 -5.55 4.53 22.06
CA LYS A 19 -5.39 3.10 22.36
C LYS A 19 -6.69 2.29 22.21
N ASP A 20 -7.81 2.97 22.34
CA ASP A 20 -9.17 2.48 22.15
C ASP A 20 -9.59 2.43 20.66
N SER A 21 -8.76 2.95 19.76
CA SER A 21 -9.01 2.86 18.32
C SER A 21 -9.02 1.40 17.85
N PRO A 22 -10.02 0.99 17.04
CA PRO A 22 -10.14 -0.41 16.60
C PRO A 22 -9.01 -0.83 15.66
N ASN A 23 -8.35 0.11 14.99
CA ASN A 23 -7.15 -0.13 14.20
C ASN A 23 -6.32 1.15 14.09
N GLN A 24 -5.14 1.04 13.48
CA GLN A 24 -4.23 2.16 13.29
C GLN A 24 -4.21 2.67 11.84
N HIS A 25 -5.14 2.21 10.99
CA HIS A 25 -5.16 2.62 9.60
C HIS A 25 -5.56 4.09 9.45
N VAL A 26 -4.91 4.78 8.53
CA VAL A 26 -5.11 6.20 8.26
C VAL A 26 -5.45 6.41 6.79
N ILE A 27 -6.55 7.11 6.54
CA ILE A 27 -6.89 7.64 5.21
C ILE A 27 -6.60 9.13 5.17
N ILE A 28 -5.89 9.57 4.15
CA ILE A 28 -5.56 10.98 3.94
C ILE A 28 -6.18 11.40 2.61
N THR A 29 -7.01 12.45 2.61
CA THR A 29 -7.70 12.91 1.40
C THR A 29 -7.66 14.43 1.26
N GLY A 30 -7.52 14.92 0.03
CA GLY A 30 -7.55 16.34 -0.31
C GLY A 30 -6.85 16.64 -1.63
N ILE A 31 -7.09 17.82 -2.18
CA ILE A 31 -6.59 18.21 -3.51
C ILE A 31 -5.06 18.16 -3.60
N SER A 32 -4.53 18.12 -4.83
CA SER A 32 -3.08 18.27 -5.05
C SER A 32 -2.58 19.58 -4.43
N GLY A 33 -1.37 19.56 -3.86
CA GLY A 33 -0.78 20.72 -3.18
C GLY A 33 -1.36 21.06 -1.80
N SER A 34 -2.33 20.30 -1.27
CA SER A 34 -2.95 20.60 0.04
C SER A 34 -2.08 20.25 1.26
N GLY A 35 -0.95 19.55 1.07
CA GLY A 35 -0.03 19.15 2.14
C GLY A 35 -0.13 17.69 2.60
N LYS A 36 -0.80 16.82 1.82
CA LYS A 36 -0.92 15.38 2.12
C LYS A 36 0.43 14.69 2.28
N SER A 37 1.30 14.78 1.26
CA SER A 37 2.60 14.10 1.24
C SER A 37 3.52 14.62 2.35
N VAL A 38 3.42 15.91 2.71
CA VAL A 38 4.11 16.50 3.87
C VAL A 38 3.65 15.84 5.17
N ARG A 39 2.35 15.61 5.33
CA ARG A 39 1.82 14.92 6.50
C ARG A 39 2.22 13.45 6.54
N ILE A 40 2.23 12.77 5.39
CA ILE A 40 2.71 11.38 5.30
C ILE A 40 4.16 11.32 5.77
N ALA A 41 5.05 12.17 5.26
CA ALA A 41 6.46 12.21 5.66
C ALA A 41 6.65 12.50 7.17
N ASP A 42 5.85 13.41 7.75
CA ASP A 42 5.89 13.68 9.19
C ASP A 42 5.44 12.46 10.00
N MET A 43 4.40 11.76 9.57
CA MET A 43 3.97 10.50 10.21
C MET A 43 5.03 9.41 10.08
N GLU A 44 5.65 9.28 8.91
CA GLU A 44 6.71 8.30 8.66
C GLU A 44 7.92 8.53 9.56
N ARG A 45 8.34 9.79 9.73
CA ARG A 45 9.41 10.16 10.66
C ARG A 45 9.13 9.68 12.09
N HIS A 46 7.93 9.94 12.61
CA HIS A 46 7.56 9.50 13.97
C HIS A 46 7.52 7.98 14.10
N ILE A 47 7.11 7.25 13.05
CA ILE A 47 7.11 5.79 13.05
C ILE A 47 8.56 5.26 13.13
N ILE A 48 9.50 5.85 12.38
CA ILE A 48 10.92 5.46 12.42
C ILE A 48 11.57 5.81 13.76
N GLU A 49 11.27 6.97 14.33
CA GLU A 49 11.75 7.38 15.65
C GLU A 49 11.31 6.42 16.77
N GLN A 50 10.20 5.70 16.56
CA GLN A 50 9.71 4.65 17.45
C GLN A 50 10.27 3.25 17.12
N GLY A 51 11.24 3.14 16.20
CA GLY A 51 11.83 1.88 15.75
C GLY A 51 10.93 1.08 14.78
N GLY A 52 9.92 1.72 14.20
CA GLY A 52 9.05 1.12 13.20
C GLY A 52 9.75 0.88 11.86
N THR A 53 9.15 0.05 11.02
CA THR A 53 9.61 -0.19 9.65
C THR A 53 8.50 0.25 8.69
N ILE A 54 8.85 0.98 7.64
CA ILE A 54 7.88 1.43 6.63
C ILE A 54 8.21 0.79 5.29
N LEU A 55 7.16 0.39 4.57
CA LEU A 55 7.19 0.03 3.17
C LEU A 55 6.29 1.00 2.41
N ALA A 56 6.89 1.94 1.68
CA ALA A 56 6.21 2.94 0.88
C ALA A 56 6.34 2.61 -0.61
N PHE A 57 5.29 2.80 -1.39
CA PHE A 57 5.34 2.69 -2.84
C PHE A 57 5.29 4.07 -3.47
N ASP A 58 6.36 4.41 -4.19
CA ASP A 58 6.45 5.65 -4.93
C ASP A 58 6.20 5.36 -6.41
N MET A 59 4.98 5.70 -6.85
CA MET A 59 4.53 5.47 -8.23
C MET A 59 5.17 6.48 -9.18
N ASP A 60 5.26 7.74 -8.79
CA ASP A 60 5.55 8.84 -9.72
C ASP A 60 6.84 9.62 -9.39
N GLY A 61 7.63 9.20 -8.39
CA GLY A 61 8.86 9.89 -7.99
C GLY A 61 8.62 11.05 -7.02
N THR A 62 7.47 11.07 -6.34
CA THR A 62 7.01 12.25 -5.56
C THR A 62 6.95 12.00 -4.06
N HIS A 63 7.32 10.80 -3.62
CA HIS A 63 7.36 10.47 -2.19
C HIS A 63 8.41 11.35 -1.51
N LEU A 64 7.99 12.14 -0.53
CA LEU A 64 8.89 13.07 0.14
C LEU A 64 9.91 12.32 0.99
N GLU A 65 11.18 12.54 0.69
CA GLU A 65 12.29 11.99 1.44
C GLU A 65 12.55 12.85 2.70
N ILE A 66 12.68 12.17 3.85
CA ILE A 66 13.17 12.73 5.12
C ILE A 66 14.72 12.65 5.22
N GLN A 67 15.28 12.89 6.40
CA GLN A 67 16.72 12.93 6.68
C GLN A 67 17.52 11.76 6.09
N GLU A 68 18.68 12.09 5.49
CA GLU A 68 19.64 11.13 4.95
C GLU A 68 20.03 10.08 6.01
N GLY A 69 19.99 8.79 5.63
CA GLY A 69 20.33 7.65 6.50
C GLY A 69 19.13 6.82 7.01
N LEU A 70 17.93 7.40 7.04
CA LEU A 70 16.70 6.68 7.45
C LEU A 70 15.97 6.03 6.27
N ILE A 71 16.33 6.42 5.05
CA ILE A 71 15.67 5.99 3.81
C ILE A 71 16.48 4.88 3.16
N ASN A 72 15.77 3.85 2.76
CA ASN A 72 16.25 2.81 1.87
C ASN A 72 15.44 2.85 0.57
N HIS A 73 15.98 3.57 -0.42
CA HIS A 73 15.34 3.72 -1.72
C HIS A 73 15.72 2.57 -2.66
N ILE A 74 14.73 1.82 -3.14
CA ILE A 74 14.85 0.66 -4.02
C ILE A 74 14.10 0.94 -5.33
N SER A 75 14.82 1.16 -6.43
CA SER A 75 14.22 1.26 -7.76
C SER A 75 13.97 -0.14 -8.32
N ALA A 76 12.71 -0.43 -8.64
CA ALA A 76 12.36 -1.70 -9.28
C ALA A 76 13.05 -1.89 -10.63
N GLN A 77 13.31 -0.81 -11.36
CA GLN A 77 14.03 -0.87 -12.64
C GLN A 77 15.53 -1.12 -12.45
N LYS A 78 16.20 -0.38 -11.56
CA LYS A 78 17.67 -0.46 -11.41
C LYS A 78 18.12 -1.62 -10.54
N GLU A 79 17.58 -1.73 -9.33
CA GLU A 79 17.98 -2.77 -8.38
C GLU A 79 17.19 -4.06 -8.56
N GLY A 80 15.94 -4.01 -9.03
CA GLY A 80 15.04 -5.16 -9.04
C GLY A 80 14.34 -5.38 -7.69
N LEU A 81 13.44 -6.35 -7.64
CA LEU A 81 12.59 -6.67 -6.50
C LEU A 81 12.69 -8.16 -6.19
N ASP A 82 13.25 -8.51 -5.03
CA ASP A 82 13.47 -9.90 -4.58
C ASP A 82 12.15 -10.56 -4.13
N ILE A 83 11.19 -10.66 -5.04
CA ILE A 83 9.86 -11.27 -4.82
C ILE A 83 9.90 -12.71 -5.30
N LYS A 84 9.71 -13.64 -4.36
CA LYS A 84 9.74 -15.08 -4.60
C LYS A 84 8.33 -15.63 -4.69
N PHE A 85 7.79 -15.70 -5.91
CA PHE A 85 6.48 -16.26 -6.19
C PHE A 85 6.45 -17.76 -5.88
N LEU A 86 7.52 -18.46 -6.24
CA LEU A 86 7.65 -19.91 -6.18
C LEU A 86 8.34 -20.37 -4.90
N ASP A 87 8.28 -19.56 -3.83
CA ASP A 87 8.89 -19.91 -2.54
C ASP A 87 8.22 -21.16 -1.93
N MET A 88 8.99 -22.25 -1.95
CA MET A 88 8.63 -23.57 -1.46
C MET A 88 8.90 -23.75 0.04
N SER A 89 9.46 -22.77 0.76
CA SER A 89 9.79 -22.88 2.19
C SER A 89 8.58 -23.34 3.02
N LEU A 90 7.45 -22.64 2.89
CA LEU A 90 6.20 -22.95 3.60
C LEU A 90 5.62 -24.33 3.25
N VAL A 91 5.85 -24.81 2.01
CA VAL A 91 5.44 -26.16 1.60
C VAL A 91 6.37 -27.21 2.22
N LYS A 92 7.68 -26.97 2.23
CA LYS A 92 8.68 -27.85 2.89
C LYS A 92 8.42 -27.96 4.39
N GLU A 93 8.01 -26.87 5.01
CA GLU A 93 7.58 -26.80 6.42
C GLU A 93 6.19 -27.40 6.69
N ARG A 94 5.50 -27.91 5.65
CA ARG A 94 4.14 -28.47 5.74
C ARG A 94 3.09 -27.49 6.26
N ARG A 95 3.35 -26.18 6.13
CA ARG A 95 2.40 -25.09 6.46
C ARG A 95 1.49 -24.74 5.27
N GLU A 96 1.83 -25.19 4.08
CA GLU A 96 1.06 -25.03 2.86
C GLU A 96 1.18 -26.30 1.98
N SER A 97 0.13 -26.60 1.19
CA SER A 97 0.21 -27.66 0.18
C SER A 97 0.77 -27.11 -1.15
N MET A 98 1.35 -27.98 -1.97
CA MET A 98 1.79 -27.61 -3.32
C MET A 98 0.63 -27.03 -4.17
N MET A 99 -0.57 -27.60 -4.04
CA MET A 99 -1.76 -27.12 -4.74
C MET A 99 -2.11 -25.68 -4.36
N ASN A 100 -2.04 -25.37 -3.05
CA ASN A 100 -2.32 -24.03 -2.54
C ASN A 100 -1.26 -23.03 -3.00
N LEU A 101 0.03 -23.39 -3.00
CA LEU A 101 1.07 -22.53 -3.56
C LEU A 101 0.78 -22.21 -5.03
N VAL A 102 0.52 -23.23 -5.86
CA VAL A 102 0.22 -23.02 -7.29
C VAL A 102 -0.98 -22.10 -7.46
N GLN A 103 -2.05 -22.29 -6.68
CA GLN A 103 -3.23 -21.45 -6.73
C GLN A 103 -2.93 -20.00 -6.31
N HIS A 104 -2.16 -19.79 -5.24
CA HIS A 104 -1.75 -18.44 -4.82
C HIS A 104 -0.89 -17.74 -5.88
N VAL A 105 0.04 -18.46 -6.52
CA VAL A 105 0.86 -17.89 -7.59
C VAL A 105 -0.02 -17.50 -8.78
N MET A 106 -0.97 -18.35 -9.17
CA MET A 106 -1.94 -18.02 -10.21
C MET A 106 -2.74 -16.75 -9.87
N GLU A 107 -3.30 -16.66 -8.67
CA GLU A 107 -4.08 -15.49 -8.23
C GLU A 107 -3.24 -14.21 -8.13
N THR A 108 -1.94 -14.36 -7.86
CA THR A 108 -0.99 -13.25 -7.77
C THR A 108 -0.64 -12.69 -9.15
N ILE A 109 -0.28 -13.55 -10.11
CA ILE A 109 0.25 -13.08 -11.41
C ILE A 109 -0.86 -12.85 -12.44
N CYS A 110 -1.94 -13.64 -12.41
CA CYS A 110 -3.00 -13.55 -13.41
C CYS A 110 -3.84 -12.28 -13.19
N PRO A 111 -4.07 -11.47 -14.24
CA PRO A 111 -4.96 -10.33 -14.15
C PRO A 111 -6.42 -10.79 -14.07
N ARG A 112 -7.28 -9.99 -13.41
CA ARG A 112 -8.70 -10.33 -13.18
C ARG A 112 -9.51 -10.47 -14.47
N GLU A 113 -9.04 -9.82 -15.53
CA GLU A 113 -9.62 -9.86 -16.87
C GLU A 113 -9.33 -11.20 -17.57
N MET A 114 -8.30 -11.95 -17.13
CA MET A 114 -7.94 -13.24 -17.67
C MET A 114 -8.86 -14.34 -17.12
N ARG A 115 -9.97 -14.58 -17.82
CA ARG A 115 -11.03 -15.55 -17.40
C ARG A 115 -11.07 -16.83 -18.21
N GLY A 116 -10.25 -16.96 -19.25
CA GLY A 116 -10.25 -18.14 -20.12
C GLY A 116 -9.77 -19.39 -19.37
N ALA A 117 -10.65 -20.36 -19.12
CA ALA A 117 -10.32 -21.57 -18.35
C ALA A 117 -9.13 -22.35 -18.93
N VAL A 118 -9.01 -22.41 -20.26
CA VAL A 118 -7.88 -23.08 -20.94
C VAL A 118 -6.58 -22.28 -20.79
N GLN A 119 -6.64 -20.95 -20.86
CA GLN A 119 -5.47 -20.09 -20.62
C GLN A 119 -5.00 -20.21 -19.16
N LEU A 120 -5.93 -20.17 -18.20
CA LEU A 120 -5.62 -20.42 -16.78
C LEU A 120 -5.04 -21.82 -16.56
N GLY A 121 -5.55 -22.83 -17.27
CA GLY A 121 -4.97 -24.18 -17.29
C GLY A 121 -3.53 -24.20 -17.79
N SER A 122 -3.21 -23.38 -18.79
CA SER A 122 -1.85 -23.23 -19.34
C SER A 122 -0.91 -22.56 -18.34
N VAL A 123 -1.37 -21.49 -17.67
CA VAL A 123 -0.60 -20.84 -16.59
C VAL A 123 -0.34 -21.80 -15.44
N ARG A 124 -1.33 -22.61 -15.05
CA ARG A 124 -1.16 -23.63 -14.00
C ARG A 124 -0.04 -24.61 -14.34
N LYS A 125 -0.04 -25.14 -15.57
CA LYS A 125 1.00 -26.05 -16.05
C LYS A 125 2.37 -25.38 -16.07
N ALA A 126 2.43 -24.12 -16.51
CA ALA A 126 3.66 -23.34 -16.53
C ALA A 126 4.23 -23.11 -15.13
N ILE A 127 3.40 -22.78 -14.14
CA ILE A 127 3.83 -22.64 -12.74
C ILE A 127 4.34 -23.97 -12.19
N GLN A 128 3.65 -25.08 -12.46
CA GLN A 128 4.09 -26.41 -12.03
C GLN A 128 5.43 -26.81 -12.65
N PHE A 129 5.62 -26.49 -13.94
CA PHE A 129 6.90 -26.64 -14.62
C PHE A 129 7.98 -25.77 -13.94
N ALA A 130 7.68 -24.49 -13.70
CA ALA A 130 8.60 -23.54 -13.13
C ALA A 130 9.06 -23.93 -11.72
N ILE A 131 8.16 -24.44 -10.87
CA ILE A 131 8.49 -24.93 -9.52
C ILE A 131 9.46 -26.12 -9.60
N LYS A 132 9.23 -27.07 -10.52
CA LYS A 132 10.07 -28.27 -10.66
C LYS A 132 11.46 -27.97 -11.21
N ASN A 133 11.57 -26.97 -12.07
CA ASN A 133 12.79 -26.65 -12.81
C ASN A 133 13.46 -25.34 -12.34
N ARG A 134 13.05 -24.80 -11.18
CA ARG A 134 13.40 -23.45 -10.74
C ARG A 134 14.90 -23.17 -10.71
N GLU A 135 15.70 -24.17 -10.39
CA GLU A 135 17.16 -24.06 -10.28
C GLU A 135 17.85 -23.78 -11.62
N ASN A 136 17.17 -24.08 -12.74
CA ASN A 136 17.69 -23.86 -14.10
C ASN A 136 17.47 -22.43 -14.62
N PHE A 137 16.81 -21.56 -13.84
CA PHE A 137 16.42 -20.22 -14.27
C PHE A 137 16.94 -19.15 -13.31
N THR A 138 17.17 -17.94 -13.82
CA THR A 138 17.66 -16.82 -13.02
C THR A 138 16.56 -16.25 -12.11
N SER A 139 15.31 -16.25 -12.58
CA SER A 139 14.15 -15.73 -11.86
C SER A 139 12.93 -16.66 -11.96
N ASP A 140 12.00 -16.45 -11.05
CA ASP A 140 10.70 -17.14 -11.06
C ASP A 140 9.89 -16.76 -12.32
N THR A 141 9.99 -15.50 -12.76
CA THR A 141 9.25 -15.00 -13.92
C THR A 141 9.76 -15.63 -15.21
N GLU A 142 11.07 -15.78 -15.34
CA GLU A 142 11.72 -16.48 -16.46
C GLU A 142 11.26 -17.94 -16.54
N ALA A 143 11.28 -18.66 -15.40
CA ALA A 143 10.84 -20.05 -15.33
C ALA A 143 9.35 -20.22 -15.73
N ILE A 144 8.48 -19.30 -15.32
CA ILE A 144 7.05 -19.31 -15.68
C ILE A 144 6.85 -19.01 -17.17
N LEU A 145 7.56 -18.01 -17.71
CA LEU A 145 7.47 -17.65 -19.13
C LEU A 145 7.96 -18.80 -20.02
N TYR A 146 9.07 -19.44 -19.65
CA TYR A 146 9.56 -20.62 -20.36
C TYR A 146 8.55 -21.78 -20.28
N GLY A 147 7.96 -22.02 -19.11
CA GLY A 147 6.91 -23.02 -18.95
C GLY A 147 5.64 -22.75 -19.79
N LEU A 148 5.39 -21.50 -20.18
CA LEU A 148 4.32 -21.16 -21.14
C LEU A 148 4.76 -21.40 -22.59
N SER A 149 5.98 -21.03 -22.97
CA SER A 149 6.47 -21.19 -24.35
C SER A 149 6.57 -22.67 -24.75
N GLU A 150 6.94 -23.55 -23.82
CA GLU A 150 7.05 -25.00 -24.07
C GLU A 150 5.72 -25.69 -24.38
N GLN A 151 4.58 -25.04 -24.11
CA GLN A 151 3.26 -25.67 -24.30
C GLN A 151 2.74 -25.60 -25.74
N ASP A 152 3.42 -24.88 -26.64
CA ASP A 152 3.12 -24.73 -28.07
C ASP A 152 1.61 -24.75 -28.40
N SER A 153 0.87 -23.81 -27.79
CA SER A 153 -0.59 -23.72 -27.95
C SER A 153 -1.09 -22.29 -27.97
N SER A 154 -2.18 -22.05 -28.70
CA SER A 154 -2.84 -20.73 -28.77
C SER A 154 -3.31 -20.24 -27.39
N ALA A 155 -3.70 -21.16 -26.50
CA ALA A 155 -4.07 -20.82 -25.13
C ALA A 155 -2.87 -20.35 -24.29
N ALA A 156 -1.71 -20.99 -24.44
CA ALA A 156 -0.48 -20.57 -23.78
C ALA A 156 0.02 -19.22 -24.32
N MET A 157 -0.06 -19.00 -25.63
CA MET A 157 0.25 -17.70 -26.25
C MET A 157 -0.69 -16.59 -25.75
N GLY A 158 -1.98 -16.88 -25.66
CA GLY A 158 -2.96 -15.95 -25.08
C GLY A 158 -2.66 -15.63 -23.60
N ALA A 159 -2.28 -16.63 -22.82
CA ALA A 159 -1.85 -16.44 -21.43
C ALA A 159 -0.58 -15.58 -21.33
N TYR A 160 0.42 -15.86 -22.16
CA TYR A 160 1.65 -15.08 -22.25
C TYR A 160 1.37 -13.61 -22.55
N ASN A 161 0.51 -13.31 -23.53
CA ASN A 161 0.15 -11.92 -23.88
C ASN A 161 -0.50 -11.13 -22.73
N HIS A 162 -1.16 -11.81 -21.79
CA HIS A 162 -1.68 -11.17 -20.57
C HIS A 162 -0.61 -10.90 -19.53
N LEU A 163 0.46 -11.71 -19.48
CA LEU A 163 1.46 -11.71 -18.42
C LEU A 163 2.77 -11.01 -18.80
N CYS A 164 3.10 -10.91 -20.09
CA CYS A 164 4.40 -10.44 -20.58
C CYS A 164 4.76 -9.05 -20.04
N SER A 165 3.81 -8.11 -20.02
CA SER A 165 4.02 -6.74 -19.50
C SER A 165 4.58 -6.67 -18.08
N VAL A 166 4.30 -7.69 -17.25
CA VAL A 166 4.72 -7.76 -15.85
C VAL A 166 5.93 -8.69 -15.69
N LEU A 167 5.93 -9.82 -16.40
CA LEU A 167 6.96 -10.86 -16.24
C LEU A 167 8.24 -10.60 -17.04
N GLU A 168 8.15 -9.97 -18.22
CA GLU A 168 9.30 -9.66 -19.08
C GLU A 168 9.99 -8.34 -18.72
N GLY A 169 9.31 -7.46 -17.96
CA GLY A 169 9.91 -6.23 -17.46
C GLY A 169 11.13 -6.46 -16.54
N ASN A 170 11.42 -7.72 -16.20
CA ASN A 170 12.58 -8.19 -15.42
C ASN A 170 12.73 -7.50 -14.05
N ILE A 171 11.66 -6.90 -13.54
CA ILE A 171 11.66 -6.17 -12.27
C ILE A 171 11.65 -7.11 -11.06
N PHE A 172 11.14 -8.34 -11.18
CA PHE A 172 11.09 -9.33 -10.10
C PHE A 172 12.30 -10.27 -10.06
N ARG A 173 13.45 -9.78 -10.54
CA ARG A 173 14.73 -10.46 -10.40
C ARG A 173 15.30 -10.25 -9.00
N ARG A 174 16.35 -11.01 -8.67
CA ARG A 174 17.11 -10.81 -7.43
C ARG A 174 17.50 -9.34 -7.28
N SER A 175 17.09 -8.73 -6.18
CA SER A 175 17.42 -7.34 -5.91
C SER A 175 18.82 -7.19 -5.35
N THR A 176 19.51 -6.11 -5.75
CA THR A 176 20.78 -5.70 -5.14
C THR A 176 20.57 -4.96 -3.82
N LYS A 177 19.34 -4.55 -3.49
CA LYS A 177 18.95 -3.97 -2.19
C LYS A 177 17.87 -4.82 -1.52
N LYS A 178 17.86 -4.83 -0.19
CA LYS A 178 16.85 -5.54 0.60
C LYS A 178 16.04 -4.54 1.40
N ILE A 179 14.82 -4.92 1.76
CA ILE A 179 14.04 -4.20 2.78
C ILE A 179 14.81 -4.28 4.10
N GLU A 180 14.97 -3.14 4.76
CA GLU A 180 15.69 -2.97 6.01
C GLU A 180 14.72 -2.64 7.15
N ALA A 181 14.88 -3.33 8.28
CA ALA A 181 14.13 -3.01 9.49
C ALA A 181 14.57 -1.65 10.06
N GLY A 182 13.63 -0.89 10.64
CA GLY A 182 13.91 0.42 11.23
C GLY A 182 14.11 1.54 10.20
N LYS A 183 13.81 1.30 8.91
CA LYS A 183 13.95 2.27 7.82
C LYS A 183 12.64 2.52 7.07
N ILE A 184 12.63 3.62 6.32
CA ILE A 184 11.63 3.87 5.28
C ILE A 184 12.11 3.22 4.00
N ASN A 185 11.50 2.09 3.65
CA ASN A 185 11.80 1.35 2.43
C ASN A 185 10.89 1.87 1.32
N ILE A 186 11.43 2.73 0.46
CA ILE A 186 10.70 3.32 -0.67
C ILE A 186 10.93 2.44 -1.89
N ILE A 187 9.86 1.79 -2.36
CA ILE A 187 9.85 1.05 -3.63
C ILE A 187 9.46 2.02 -4.74
N SER A 188 10.46 2.47 -5.49
CA SER A 188 10.25 3.36 -6.63
C SER A 188 9.90 2.56 -7.88
N LEU A 189 8.77 2.92 -8.48
CA LEU A 189 8.25 2.36 -9.73
C LEU A 189 8.34 3.38 -10.88
N GLN A 190 9.09 4.46 -10.70
CA GLN A 190 9.31 5.50 -11.70
C GLN A 190 9.86 4.87 -13.01
N GLY A 191 9.36 5.36 -14.15
CA GLY A 191 9.74 4.84 -15.48
C GLY A 191 8.98 3.57 -15.90
N ILE A 192 8.15 2.99 -15.05
CA ILE A 192 7.23 1.88 -15.39
C ILE A 192 5.88 2.48 -15.76
N ASN A 193 5.21 1.94 -16.79
CA ASN A 193 3.89 2.46 -17.19
C ASN A 193 2.84 2.28 -16.05
N PRO A 194 1.88 3.21 -15.88
CA PRO A 194 0.97 3.21 -14.72
C PRO A 194 0.18 1.92 -14.52
N LYS A 195 -0.24 1.26 -15.61
CA LYS A 195 -0.95 -0.03 -15.53
C LYS A 195 -0.07 -1.11 -14.91
N THR A 196 1.20 -1.16 -15.31
CA THR A 196 2.17 -2.14 -14.80
C THR A 196 2.55 -1.83 -13.36
N GLN A 197 2.74 -0.55 -13.00
CA GLN A 197 3.01 -0.16 -11.60
C GLN A 197 1.94 -0.70 -10.64
N LYS A 198 0.66 -0.53 -10.99
CA LYS A 198 -0.46 -1.05 -10.19
C LYS A 198 -0.36 -2.55 -9.98
N ARG A 199 -0.09 -3.30 -11.06
CA ARG A 199 0.08 -4.77 -11.01
C ARG A 199 1.27 -5.17 -10.15
N VAL A 200 2.37 -4.42 -10.20
CA VAL A 200 3.57 -4.69 -9.40
C VAL A 200 3.28 -4.55 -7.92
N VAL A 201 2.62 -3.46 -7.52
CA VAL A 201 2.20 -3.28 -6.12
C VAL A 201 1.24 -4.39 -5.70
N GLU A 202 0.21 -4.71 -6.50
CA GLU A 202 -0.73 -5.80 -6.20
C GLU A 202 -0.02 -7.14 -5.99
N ILE A 203 0.97 -7.47 -6.81
CA ILE A 203 1.78 -8.68 -6.71
C ILE A 203 2.58 -8.70 -5.40
N ILE A 204 3.27 -7.60 -5.08
CA ILE A 204 4.07 -7.49 -3.85
C ILE A 204 3.16 -7.67 -2.63
N LEU A 205 2.02 -6.99 -2.61
CA LEU A 205 1.04 -7.10 -1.54
C LEU A 205 0.47 -8.52 -1.43
N SER A 206 0.20 -9.19 -2.55
CA SER A 206 -0.31 -10.57 -2.56
C SER A 206 0.69 -11.55 -1.95
N VAL A 207 1.98 -11.43 -2.30
CA VAL A 207 3.05 -12.28 -1.74
C VAL A 207 3.23 -12.01 -0.25
N LEU A 208 3.24 -10.74 0.18
CA LEU A 208 3.31 -10.36 1.58
C LEU A 208 2.11 -10.91 2.38
N TRP A 209 0.91 -10.78 1.80
CA TRP A 209 -0.33 -11.26 2.41
C TRP A 209 -0.38 -12.77 2.57
N ARG A 210 -0.01 -13.54 1.54
CA ARG A 210 0.12 -15.00 1.64
C ARG A 210 1.04 -15.37 2.79
N LYS A 211 2.22 -14.76 2.87
CA LYS A 211 3.19 -15.05 3.93
C LYS A 211 2.62 -14.77 5.31
N MET A 212 2.02 -13.59 5.52
CA MET A 212 1.37 -13.23 6.79
C MET A 212 0.25 -14.20 7.18
N ARG A 213 -0.59 -14.60 6.22
CA ARG A 213 -1.72 -15.52 6.46
C ARG A 213 -1.28 -16.92 6.89
N ILE A 214 -0.13 -17.40 6.40
CA ILE A 214 0.37 -18.74 6.68
C ILE A 214 1.25 -18.76 7.95
N GLU A 215 2.13 -17.77 8.10
CA GLU A 215 3.02 -17.69 9.26
C GLU A 215 2.31 -17.18 10.52
N GLY A 216 1.18 -16.50 10.36
CA GLY A 216 0.40 -15.92 11.45
C GLY A 216 0.93 -14.54 11.86
N SER A 217 0.57 -14.10 13.06
CA SER A 217 0.99 -12.78 13.56
C SER A 217 2.50 -12.74 13.79
N ALA A 218 3.22 -11.97 12.96
CA ALA A 218 4.64 -11.70 13.18
C ALA A 218 4.85 -10.81 14.42
N LYS A 219 6.03 -10.91 15.04
CA LYS A 219 6.49 -9.93 16.06
C LYS A 219 6.88 -8.59 15.43
N SER A 220 7.29 -8.58 14.15
CA SER A 220 7.73 -7.37 13.45
C SER A 220 6.54 -6.63 12.83
N ARG A 221 6.28 -5.44 13.35
CA ARG A 221 5.23 -4.52 12.89
C ARG A 221 5.81 -3.64 11.80
N PHE A 222 5.10 -3.49 10.69
CA PHE A 222 5.47 -2.52 9.66
C PHE A 222 4.25 -1.74 9.20
N THR A 223 4.52 -0.56 8.65
CA THR A 223 3.50 0.31 8.09
C THR A 223 3.61 0.31 6.58
N LEU A 224 2.50 0.02 5.91
CA LEU A 224 2.36 0.15 4.47
C LEU A 224 1.91 1.57 4.13
N VAL A 225 2.60 2.23 3.21
CA VAL A 225 2.22 3.54 2.70
C VAL A 225 1.93 3.45 1.21
N LEU A 226 0.73 3.86 0.83
CA LEU A 226 0.29 3.98 -0.56
C LEU A 226 -0.24 5.39 -0.77
N ASP A 227 0.56 6.25 -1.39
CA ASP A 227 0.05 7.52 -1.91
C ASP A 227 -0.71 7.27 -3.22
N GLU A 228 -1.61 8.19 -3.55
CA GLU A 228 -2.47 8.14 -4.74
C GLU A 228 -3.22 6.80 -4.91
N PHE A 229 -3.78 6.25 -3.81
CA PHE A 229 -4.40 4.93 -3.77
C PHE A 229 -5.66 4.80 -4.64
N GLN A 230 -6.23 5.90 -5.14
CA GLN A 230 -7.31 5.88 -6.12
C GLN A 230 -7.00 5.05 -7.37
N ASN A 231 -5.72 4.82 -7.61
CA ASN A 231 -5.25 4.02 -8.72
C ASN A 231 -5.54 2.53 -8.56
N PHE A 232 -5.93 2.07 -7.38
CA PHE A 232 -6.13 0.66 -7.07
C PHE A 232 -7.60 0.25 -6.92
N ASN A 233 -7.84 -1.05 -7.02
CA ASN A 233 -9.17 -1.65 -6.89
C ASN A 233 -9.44 -2.10 -5.45
N PHE A 234 -10.60 -1.71 -4.91
CA PHE A 234 -11.07 -2.06 -3.55
C PHE A 234 -12.34 -2.92 -3.56
N GLN A 235 -12.70 -3.50 -4.70
CA GLN A 235 -13.79 -4.45 -4.81
C GLN A 235 -13.50 -5.70 -3.97
N GLN A 236 -14.56 -6.40 -3.60
CA GLN A 236 -14.47 -7.66 -2.86
C GLN A 236 -13.51 -8.65 -3.55
N GLY A 237 -12.71 -9.34 -2.73
CA GLY A 237 -11.72 -10.30 -3.19
C GLY A 237 -10.47 -9.68 -3.82
N THR A 238 -10.27 -8.36 -3.74
CA THR A 238 -8.96 -7.75 -4.08
C THR A 238 -8.03 -7.86 -2.87
N ILE A 239 -6.73 -7.78 -3.14
CA ILE A 239 -5.72 -7.81 -2.09
C ILE A 239 -5.87 -6.65 -1.09
N LEU A 240 -6.13 -5.43 -1.60
CA LEU A 240 -6.32 -4.26 -0.75
C LEU A 240 -7.62 -4.32 0.05
N PHE A 241 -8.68 -4.89 -0.50
CA PHE A 241 -9.90 -5.18 0.26
C PHE A 241 -9.58 -6.07 1.46
N GLN A 242 -8.89 -7.20 1.24
CA GLN A 242 -8.54 -8.15 2.29
C GLN A 242 -7.60 -7.53 3.33
N MET A 243 -6.63 -6.73 2.88
CA MET A 243 -5.70 -6.06 3.79
C MET A 243 -6.40 -5.02 4.65
N LEU A 244 -7.27 -4.17 4.09
CA LEU A 244 -8.04 -3.18 4.88
C LEU A 244 -8.92 -3.83 5.96
N THR A 245 -9.43 -5.03 5.71
CA THR A 245 -10.32 -5.73 6.66
C THR A 245 -9.56 -6.52 7.72
N GLU A 246 -8.40 -7.08 7.38
CA GLU A 246 -7.78 -8.13 8.19
C GLU A 246 -6.31 -7.91 8.55
N VAL A 247 -5.59 -7.02 7.87
CA VAL A 247 -4.13 -6.91 8.03
C VAL A 247 -3.71 -6.47 9.44
N ARG A 248 -4.60 -5.75 10.14
CA ARG A 248 -4.40 -5.36 11.55
C ARG A 248 -4.11 -6.54 12.48
N LYS A 249 -4.67 -7.74 12.19
CA LYS A 249 -4.43 -8.98 12.97
C LYS A 249 -2.97 -9.43 12.91
N TYR A 250 -2.26 -9.00 11.88
CA TYR A 250 -0.86 -9.33 11.61
C TYR A 250 0.10 -8.20 11.99
N GLY A 251 -0.39 -7.17 12.70
CA GLY A 251 0.44 -6.05 13.16
C GLY A 251 0.85 -5.08 12.06
N VAL A 252 0.16 -5.08 10.91
CA VAL A 252 0.41 -4.14 9.81
C VAL A 252 -0.53 -2.96 9.88
N GLN A 253 0.03 -1.77 9.75
CA GLN A 253 -0.70 -0.52 9.60
C GLN A 253 -0.78 -0.13 8.13
N LEU A 254 -1.83 0.60 7.76
CA LEU A 254 -1.99 1.16 6.42
C LEU A 254 -2.10 2.67 6.54
N ILE A 255 -1.33 3.41 5.74
CA ILE A 255 -1.49 4.85 5.52
C ILE A 255 -1.76 5.01 4.03
N LEU A 256 -2.97 5.45 3.68
CA LEU A 256 -3.43 5.53 2.30
C LEU A 256 -3.79 6.99 1.95
N GLY A 257 -3.10 7.58 0.98
CA GLY A 257 -3.35 8.93 0.44
C GLY A 257 -4.16 8.93 -0.85
N THR A 258 -5.16 9.82 -0.98
CA THR A 258 -5.91 10.03 -2.22
C THR A 258 -6.23 11.50 -2.42
N GLN A 259 -6.53 11.91 -3.65
CA GLN A 259 -7.01 13.27 -3.93
C GLN A 259 -8.46 13.47 -3.51
N THR A 260 -9.29 12.45 -3.69
CA THR A 260 -10.71 12.50 -3.35
C THR A 260 -11.25 11.12 -3.05
N LEU A 261 -12.19 11.06 -2.10
CA LEU A 261 -12.95 9.84 -1.80
C LEU A 261 -14.19 9.69 -2.68
N THR A 262 -14.56 10.72 -3.45
CA THR A 262 -15.87 10.76 -4.13
C THR A 262 -15.91 9.94 -5.43
N ILE A 263 -14.75 9.50 -5.91
CA ILE A 263 -14.59 8.59 -7.05
C ILE A 263 -14.95 7.12 -6.73
N PHE A 264 -14.93 6.74 -5.45
CA PHE A 264 -15.18 5.38 -5.03
C PHE A 264 -16.68 5.13 -4.90
N ASN A 265 -17.12 3.94 -5.30
CA ASN A 265 -18.51 3.57 -5.12
C ASN A 265 -18.82 3.25 -3.64
N LYS A 266 -20.11 3.13 -3.30
CA LYS A 266 -20.55 2.89 -1.91
C LYS A 266 -19.92 1.65 -1.25
N LYS A 267 -19.70 0.56 -2.01
CA LYS A 267 -19.11 -0.67 -1.48
C LYS A 267 -17.62 -0.49 -1.19
N GLU A 268 -16.89 0.17 -2.07
CA GLU A 268 -15.48 0.51 -1.87
C GLU A 268 -15.31 1.48 -0.70
N LEU A 269 -16.15 2.52 -0.63
CA LEU A 269 -16.16 3.45 0.49
C LEU A 269 -16.42 2.78 1.83
N ALA A 270 -17.31 1.78 1.90
CA ALA A 270 -17.55 1.04 3.13
C ALA A 270 -16.29 0.32 3.64
N VAL A 271 -15.41 -0.12 2.74
CA VAL A 271 -14.15 -0.81 3.06
C VAL A 271 -13.08 0.21 3.44
N ILE A 272 -12.91 1.26 2.64
CA ILE A 272 -11.97 2.37 2.92
C ILE A 272 -12.30 3.02 4.27
N ASN A 273 -13.60 3.16 4.58
CA ASN A 273 -14.06 3.76 5.82
C ASN A 273 -13.82 2.89 7.06
N GLN A 274 -13.40 1.63 6.94
CA GLN A 274 -12.96 0.80 8.06
C GLN A 274 -11.67 1.32 8.71
N ALA A 275 -10.90 2.14 8.00
CA ALA A 275 -9.79 2.86 8.61
C ALA A 275 -10.30 3.76 9.73
N ALA A 276 -9.75 3.57 10.93
CA ALA A 276 -10.24 4.23 12.13
C ALA A 276 -9.98 5.74 12.13
N THR A 277 -8.92 6.18 11.44
CA THR A 277 -8.52 7.58 11.40
C THR A 277 -8.56 8.13 9.99
N LYS A 278 -9.09 9.36 9.84
CA LYS A 278 -9.21 10.05 8.56
C LYS A 278 -8.72 11.49 8.70
N LEU A 279 -7.90 11.95 7.77
CA LEU A 279 -7.40 13.32 7.67
C LEU A 279 -7.94 13.95 6.40
N PHE A 280 -8.84 14.91 6.57
CA PHE A 280 -9.46 15.67 5.49
C PHE A 280 -8.74 17.01 5.33
N PHE A 281 -7.86 17.07 4.34
CA PHE A 281 -7.17 18.31 3.93
C PHE A 281 -8.11 19.21 3.13
N VAL A 282 -7.59 20.30 2.56
CA VAL A 282 -8.32 21.15 1.62
C VAL A 282 -8.95 20.29 0.52
N GLN A 283 -10.26 20.43 0.33
CA GLN A 283 -11.05 19.67 -0.65
C GLN A 283 -11.42 20.53 -1.86
N SER A 284 -11.78 19.88 -2.97
CA SER A 284 -12.37 20.58 -4.12
C SER A 284 -13.75 21.14 -3.74
N VAL A 285 -14.15 22.25 -4.35
CA VAL A 285 -15.46 22.89 -4.09
C VAL A 285 -16.62 21.91 -4.27
N THR A 286 -16.51 21.01 -5.24
CA THR A 286 -17.51 19.97 -5.54
C THR A 286 -17.57 18.85 -4.50
N ASP A 287 -16.48 18.62 -3.75
CA ASP A 287 -16.39 17.55 -2.76
C ASP A 287 -16.66 18.02 -1.33
N VAL A 288 -16.55 19.32 -1.01
CA VAL A 288 -16.71 19.86 0.36
C VAL A 288 -17.96 19.33 1.06
N LYS A 289 -19.13 19.40 0.41
CA LYS A 289 -20.40 18.94 1.02
C LYS A 289 -20.41 17.43 1.29
N LYS A 290 -19.84 16.63 0.39
CA LYS A 290 -19.76 15.16 0.53
C LYS A 290 -18.77 14.79 1.64
N VAL A 291 -17.65 15.48 1.73
CA VAL A 291 -16.64 15.25 2.77
C VAL A 291 -17.15 15.70 4.14
N ALA A 292 -17.88 16.82 4.24
CA ALA A 292 -18.51 17.25 5.47
C ALA A 292 -19.48 16.19 6.04
N ASP A 293 -20.19 15.49 5.16
CA ASP A 293 -21.05 14.35 5.54
C ASP A 293 -20.26 13.17 6.11
N LEU A 294 -19.04 12.92 5.61
CA LEU A 294 -18.15 11.87 6.11
C LEU A 294 -17.51 12.23 7.47
N ILE A 295 -17.34 13.52 7.76
CA ILE A 295 -16.78 13.99 9.04
C ILE A 295 -17.80 13.82 10.17
N GLU A 296 -18.97 14.44 10.01
CA GLU A 296 -20.04 14.36 11.00
C GLU A 296 -21.40 14.68 10.35
N PRO A 297 -22.21 13.65 10.00
CA PRO A 297 -23.45 13.82 9.25
C PRO A 297 -24.47 14.78 9.91
N LYS A 298 -24.42 14.93 11.24
CA LYS A 298 -25.33 15.80 11.99
C LYS A 298 -24.95 17.29 11.93
N HIS A 299 -23.70 17.61 11.56
CA HIS A 299 -23.18 18.98 11.56
C HIS A 299 -22.52 19.33 10.21
N LYS A 300 -23.13 18.92 9.10
CA LYS A 300 -22.55 19.09 7.75
C LYS A 300 -22.24 20.55 7.41
N GLU A 301 -23.10 21.49 7.79
CA GLU A 301 -22.90 22.93 7.50
C GLU A 301 -21.68 23.49 8.22
N LYS A 302 -21.52 23.15 9.51
CA LYS A 302 -20.32 23.48 10.29
C LYS A 302 -19.06 22.95 9.62
N TRP A 303 -19.03 21.67 9.25
CA TRP A 303 -17.83 21.06 8.68
C TRP A 303 -17.55 21.51 7.25
N ALA A 304 -18.58 21.81 6.46
CA ALA A 304 -18.41 22.45 5.16
C ALA A 304 -17.76 23.84 5.30
N TYR A 305 -18.19 24.62 6.30
CA TYR A 305 -17.58 25.91 6.62
C TYR A 305 -16.12 25.76 7.08
N GLU A 306 -15.82 24.85 8.01
CA GLU A 306 -14.44 24.60 8.47
C GLU A 306 -13.52 24.11 7.34
N LEU A 307 -13.99 23.16 6.51
CA LEU A 307 -13.25 22.69 5.33
C LEU A 307 -12.87 23.82 4.37
N SER A 308 -13.77 24.80 4.17
CA SER A 308 -13.53 25.94 3.29
C SER A 308 -12.48 26.92 3.81
N ARG A 309 -12.16 26.85 5.11
CA ARG A 309 -11.21 27.74 5.80
C ARG A 309 -9.86 27.08 6.09
N LEU A 310 -9.71 25.80 5.78
CA LEU A 310 -8.45 25.10 5.95
C LEU A 310 -7.34 25.76 5.12
N ARG A 311 -6.21 26.02 5.77
CA ARG A 311 -4.98 26.41 5.10
C ARG A 311 -4.23 25.18 4.61
N VAL A 312 -3.34 25.38 3.65
CA VAL A 312 -2.39 24.33 3.21
C VAL A 312 -1.66 23.75 4.42
N GLY A 313 -1.58 22.42 4.49
CA GLY A 313 -0.98 21.68 5.61
C GLY A 313 -1.90 21.43 6.82
N GLN A 314 -3.08 22.06 6.86
CA GLN A 314 -4.10 21.77 7.86
C GLN A 314 -5.06 20.68 7.36
N ALA A 315 -5.51 19.85 8.30
CA ALA A 315 -6.51 18.83 8.05
C ALA A 315 -7.48 18.70 9.22
N ILE A 316 -8.76 18.46 8.91
CA ILE A 316 -9.71 17.97 9.90
C ILE A 316 -9.43 16.49 10.13
N THR A 317 -9.10 16.14 11.37
CA THR A 317 -8.73 14.78 11.79
C THR A 317 -9.89 14.17 12.57
N VAL A 318 -10.32 13.00 12.12
CA VAL A 318 -11.44 12.25 12.69
C VAL A 318 -10.95 10.86 13.11
N GLY A 319 -11.35 10.39 14.29
CA GLY A 319 -11.06 9.06 14.81
C GLY A 319 -11.14 9.01 16.33
N ALA A 320 -10.78 7.87 16.93
CA ALA A 320 -10.44 7.82 18.35
C ALA A 320 -9.00 8.35 18.49
N LEU A 321 -8.84 9.55 19.03
CA LEU A 321 -7.56 10.26 19.13
C LEU A 321 -7.14 10.40 20.59
N GLU A 322 -5.85 10.63 20.82
CA GLU A 322 -5.27 10.88 22.14
C GLU A 322 -4.38 12.11 22.10
N ILE A 323 -4.55 13.01 23.06
CA ILE A 323 -3.74 14.23 23.22
C ILE A 323 -3.30 14.34 24.67
N ALA A 324 -1.99 14.33 24.90
CA ALA A 324 -1.40 14.38 26.25
C ALA A 324 -2.06 13.37 27.22
N GLY A 325 -2.29 12.14 26.75
CA GLY A 325 -2.90 11.05 27.54
C GLY A 325 -4.42 11.07 27.65
N ARG A 326 -5.12 12.03 27.03
CA ARG A 326 -6.59 12.15 27.10
C ARG A 326 -7.25 11.80 25.77
N SER A 327 -8.27 10.95 25.83
CA SER A 327 -9.07 10.57 24.65
C SER A 327 -9.88 11.75 24.10
N VAL A 328 -9.89 11.87 22.77
CA VAL A 328 -10.64 12.86 22.01
C VAL A 328 -11.35 12.15 20.85
N HIS A 329 -12.67 12.19 20.85
CA HIS A 329 -13.51 11.54 19.83
C HIS A 329 -14.15 12.50 18.84
N GLN A 330 -14.11 13.79 19.15
CA GLN A 330 -14.65 14.85 18.30
C GLN A 330 -13.62 15.24 17.25
N PRO A 331 -14.05 15.60 16.02
CA PRO A 331 -13.11 16.03 14.99
C PRO A 331 -12.34 17.28 15.42
N ILE A 332 -11.06 17.33 15.09
CA ILE A 332 -10.15 18.42 15.43
C ILE A 332 -9.33 18.86 14.22
N ILE A 333 -8.88 20.11 14.20
CA ILE A 333 -7.95 20.57 13.17
C ILE A 333 -6.52 20.26 13.61
N THR A 334 -5.77 19.55 12.78
CA THR A 334 -4.36 19.26 13.01
C THR A 334 -3.48 19.83 11.90
N SER A 335 -2.28 20.27 12.26
CA SER A 335 -1.23 20.69 11.34
C SER A 335 0.02 19.81 11.51
N SER A 336 1.02 20.03 10.66
CA SER A 336 2.38 19.50 10.88
C SER A 336 3.31 20.68 11.17
N ASP A 337 4.26 20.48 12.08
CA ASP A 337 5.39 21.40 12.26
C ASP A 337 6.58 21.03 11.36
N TYR A 338 6.40 20.05 10.46
CA TYR A 338 7.40 19.67 9.48
C TYR A 338 7.60 20.82 8.49
N GLN A 339 8.43 21.78 8.89
CA GLN A 339 9.18 22.60 7.98
C GLN A 339 10.21 21.65 7.40
N GLY A 340 10.04 21.23 6.14
CA GLY A 340 11.08 20.47 5.45
C GLY A 340 12.39 21.22 5.69
N GLN A 341 13.30 20.61 6.47
CA GLN A 341 14.65 21.17 6.57
C GLN A 341 15.13 21.39 5.15
N SER A 342 15.92 22.43 4.94
CA SER A 342 16.34 23.03 3.66
C SER A 342 16.96 22.07 2.60
N ASN A 343 16.89 20.76 2.81
CA ASN A 343 17.24 19.66 1.93
C ASN A 343 16.02 18.79 1.59
N VAL A 344 14.90 19.36 1.14
CA VAL A 344 13.89 18.57 0.39
C VAL A 344 14.52 18.25 -0.96
N LEU A 345 15.21 17.11 -1.03
CA LEU A 345 15.71 16.57 -2.28
C LEU A 345 14.52 15.97 -3.03
N MET A 346 13.83 16.77 -3.85
CA MET A 346 13.10 16.17 -4.97
C MET A 346 14.15 15.64 -5.94
N ARG A 347 14.17 14.32 -6.13
CA ARG A 347 14.87 13.73 -7.27
C ARG A 347 14.04 14.00 -8.52
N ILE A 348 14.43 15.02 -9.28
CA ILE A 348 13.98 15.23 -10.66
C ILE A 348 14.62 14.16 -11.54
#